data_AF-A0A5N4DAD1-F1
#
_entry.id   AF-A0A5N4DAD1-F1
#
_cell.length_a   1.000
_cell.length_b   1.000
_cell.length_c   1.000
_cell.angle_alpha   90.00
_cell.angle_beta   90.00
_cell.angle_gamma   90.00
#
_symmetry.space_group_name_H-M   'P 1'
#
loop_
_entity.id
_entity.type
_entity.pdbx_description
1 polymer ?
#
loop_
_entity_poly.entity_id
_entity_poly.type
_entity_poly.pdbx_seq_one_letter_code
_entity_poly.pdbx_strand_id
1 'polypeptide(L)'
;MSGAIFAPLEGPSALDAASGHPLVCPLCHAQYERPCLLDCFHHFCAGCLRGRAADGHLSCPLCQYQTVMKGPSGLPPVDRLLQFLVDSSGDGLEVVRCANCDLECGKQAGVPGVHGRAEPELCAQDAETTYFCNTCGQPLCARCRDETHRARMFSRHDIVALGQRSRDVLQKCTLHAEPYIMFSTDKKSLLCIRCFRDMQRESRAHCVDLESAYVQGCERLQQAVLAVKALQTATREAIALLQAMVEEVRRSAADEEAAIHALFGSMQDKLAERKALLLQAVQSQYEEKDKAFKEQLSHLATLLPTLQVHLVICSSFLSLANKAEFLDLGYELMERLQGIVTRPHRLRPAQSSKITSDHRNEFARCLEPLLLPGPRWAAGAGGGTSM
;
A
#
# COMPACT_ATOMS: atom_id res chain seq x y z
N MET A 1 9.09 28.28 9.94
CA MET A 1 7.61 28.24 10.04
C MET A 1 7.06 28.54 8.66
N SER A 2 6.04 27.79 8.23
CA SER A 2 5.59 27.54 6.84
C SER A 2 6.39 26.43 6.19
N GLY A 3 5.90 25.21 5.99
CA GLY A 3 4.55 24.69 6.07
C GLY A 3 4.53 23.52 5.09
N ALA A 4 4.82 22.32 5.58
CA ALA A 4 4.78 21.10 4.79
C ALA A 4 3.33 20.84 4.38
N ILE A 5 2.98 21.14 3.12
CA ILE A 5 1.70 20.80 2.50
C ILE A 5 1.95 19.71 1.47
N PHE A 6 2.58 18.60 1.87
CA PHE A 6 2.50 17.34 1.15
C PHE A 6 2.57 16.23 2.20
N ALA A 7 1.42 15.66 2.52
CA ALA A 7 1.39 14.41 3.26
C ALA A 7 2.05 13.32 2.39
N PRO A 8 2.89 12.44 2.96
CA PRO A 8 3.30 11.23 2.27
C PRO A 8 2.06 10.45 1.85
N LEU A 9 2.06 9.88 0.65
CA LEU A 9 0.98 9.02 0.15
C LEU A 9 0.89 7.76 1.03
N GLU A 10 0.18 7.86 2.14
CA GLU A 10 -0.21 6.72 2.97
C GLU A 10 -1.70 6.43 2.73
N GLY A 11 -1.97 5.31 2.03
CA GLY A 11 -3.25 4.61 2.16
C GLY A 11 -3.98 4.27 0.84
N PRO A 12 -4.78 3.18 0.83
CA PRO A 12 -5.28 2.53 -0.38
C PRO A 12 -6.42 3.29 -1.09
N SER A 13 -6.99 4.30 -0.44
CA SER A 13 -8.16 5.05 -0.95
C SER A 13 -7.79 6.34 -1.71
N ALA A 14 -6.50 6.68 -1.81
CA ALA A 14 -6.05 7.95 -2.38
C ALA A 14 -5.84 7.92 -3.91
N LEU A 15 -5.79 6.74 -4.52
CA LEU A 15 -5.51 6.61 -5.97
C LEU A 15 -6.68 7.03 -6.85
N ASP A 16 -7.91 6.87 -6.38
CA ASP A 16 -9.12 7.30 -7.11
C ASP A 16 -9.47 8.78 -6.83
N ALA A 17 -9.08 9.32 -5.67
CA ALA A 17 -9.35 10.69 -5.25
C ALA A 17 -8.48 11.75 -5.96
N ALA A 18 -7.38 11.34 -6.62
CA ALA A 18 -6.46 12.24 -7.33
C ALA A 18 -6.92 12.58 -8.77
N SER A 19 -8.11 12.14 -9.18
CA SER A 19 -8.67 12.43 -10.51
C SER A 19 -9.32 13.82 -10.56
N GLY A 20 -8.51 14.86 -10.29
CA GLY A 20 -8.91 16.24 -10.55
C GLY A 20 -9.25 16.44 -12.04
N HIS A 21 -10.13 17.40 -12.33
CA HIS A 21 -10.51 17.74 -13.70
C HIS A 21 -9.25 17.98 -14.57
N PRO A 22 -9.14 17.39 -15.78
CA PRO A 22 -7.87 17.36 -16.54
C PRO A 22 -7.34 18.73 -16.97
N LEU A 23 -8.19 19.76 -16.93
CA LEU A 23 -7.84 21.16 -17.25
C LEU A 23 -7.65 22.05 -16.01
N VAL A 24 -7.49 21.45 -14.83
CA VAL A 24 -7.29 22.17 -13.56
C VAL A 24 -5.86 21.96 -13.07
N CYS A 25 -5.24 23.03 -12.60
CA CYS A 25 -3.90 22.99 -12.03
C CYS A 25 -3.93 22.35 -10.63
N PRO A 26 -3.06 21.37 -10.35
CA PRO A 26 -3.03 20.68 -9.05
C PRO A 26 -2.51 21.55 -7.88
N LEU A 27 -1.97 22.75 -8.15
CA LEU A 27 -1.43 23.64 -7.12
C LEU A 27 -2.42 24.74 -6.68
N CYS A 28 -3.12 25.36 -7.64
CA CYS A 28 -4.11 26.39 -7.33
C CYS A 28 -5.56 25.88 -7.38
N HIS A 29 -5.77 24.63 -7.84
CA HIS A 29 -7.08 24.01 -8.02
C HIS A 29 -8.05 24.82 -8.90
N ALA A 30 -7.51 25.73 -9.73
CA ALA A 30 -8.24 26.50 -10.72
C ALA A 30 -7.86 26.04 -12.15
N GLN A 31 -8.65 26.45 -13.14
CA GLN A 31 -8.32 26.23 -14.54
C GLN A 31 -6.93 26.78 -14.86
N TYR A 32 -6.18 26.08 -15.71
CA TYR A 32 -4.80 26.48 -16.01
C TYR A 32 -4.71 27.90 -16.57
N GLU A 33 -3.90 28.73 -15.93
CA GLU A 33 -3.49 30.03 -16.47
C GLU A 33 -2.04 29.92 -16.93
N ARG A 34 -1.80 30.05 -18.25
CA ARG A 34 -0.48 29.87 -18.87
C ARG A 34 0.17 28.54 -18.43
N PRO A 35 -0.39 27.39 -18.83
CA PRO A 35 0.12 26.09 -18.42
C PRO A 35 1.55 25.89 -18.90
N CYS A 36 2.40 25.38 -18.02
CA CYS A 36 3.78 24.99 -18.28
C CYS A 36 3.89 23.48 -18.14
N LEU A 37 4.57 22.84 -19.10
CA LEU A 37 4.89 21.41 -19.07
C LEU A 37 6.31 21.20 -18.54
N LEU A 38 6.46 20.35 -17.53
CA LEU A 38 7.75 19.91 -17.01
C LEU A 38 8.28 18.69 -17.76
N ASP A 39 9.58 18.38 -17.59
CA ASP A 39 10.24 17.22 -18.23
C ASP A 39 9.64 15.87 -17.76
N CYS A 40 9.00 15.86 -16.59
CA CYS A 40 8.26 14.70 -16.07
C CYS A 40 6.80 14.61 -16.53
N PHE A 41 6.41 15.41 -17.53
CA PHE A 41 5.05 15.46 -18.11
C PHE A 41 3.93 15.96 -17.18
N HIS A 42 4.29 16.59 -16.06
CA HIS A 42 3.31 17.25 -15.18
C HIS A 42 3.09 18.71 -15.61
N HIS A 43 1.85 19.18 -15.48
CA HIS A 43 1.43 20.51 -15.89
C HIS A 43 1.13 21.38 -14.66
N PHE A 44 1.53 22.65 -14.72
CA PHE A 44 1.25 23.65 -13.69
C PHE A 44 1.06 25.03 -14.31
N CYS A 45 0.33 25.94 -13.65
CA CYS A 45 0.30 27.34 -14.08
C CYS A 45 1.70 27.97 -13.94
N ALA A 46 2.09 28.82 -14.89
CA ALA A 46 3.34 29.59 -14.80
C ALA A 46 3.46 30.38 -13.50
N GLY A 47 2.34 30.95 -13.02
CA GLY A 47 2.27 31.64 -11.73
C GLY A 47 2.55 30.72 -10.53
N CYS A 48 2.07 29.48 -10.56
CA CYS A 48 2.27 28.49 -9.49
C CYS A 48 3.72 27.97 -9.43
N LEU A 49 4.44 28.01 -10.55
CA LEU A 49 5.84 27.63 -10.65
C LEU A 49 6.82 28.77 -10.33
N ARG A 50 6.34 30.02 -10.30
CA ARG A 50 7.19 31.20 -10.07
C ARG A 50 7.91 31.11 -8.72
N GLY A 51 9.21 31.39 -8.74
CA GLY A 51 10.05 31.38 -7.53
C GLY A 51 10.42 29.99 -7.00
N ARG A 52 10.04 28.91 -7.68
CA ARG A 52 10.39 27.53 -7.31
C ARG A 52 11.65 27.00 -8.01
N ALA A 53 12.18 27.75 -8.98
CA ALA A 53 13.43 27.41 -9.62
C ALA A 53 14.62 27.81 -8.74
N ALA A 54 15.55 26.88 -8.51
CA ALA A 54 16.80 27.09 -7.80
C ALA A 54 17.95 26.58 -8.68
N ASP A 55 19.03 27.35 -8.79
CA ASP A 55 20.23 26.97 -9.55
C ASP A 55 19.95 26.48 -10.99
N GLY A 56 18.98 27.11 -11.66
CA GLY A 56 18.59 26.76 -13.04
C GLY A 56 17.76 25.47 -13.17
N HIS A 57 17.30 24.90 -12.06
CA HIS A 57 16.49 23.68 -12.02
C HIS A 57 15.16 23.93 -11.31
N LEU A 58 14.12 23.24 -11.76
CA LEU A 58 12.81 23.25 -11.10
C LEU A 58 12.43 21.83 -10.71
N SER A 59 12.23 21.60 -9.41
CA SER A 59 11.72 20.33 -8.89
C SER A 59 10.19 20.28 -9.01
N CYS A 60 9.69 19.24 -9.67
CA CYS A 60 8.26 19.00 -9.80
C CYS A 60 7.60 18.82 -8.42
N PRO A 61 6.55 19.59 -8.08
CA PRO A 61 5.85 19.45 -6.80
C PRO A 61 5.15 18.11 -6.58
N LEU A 62 4.90 17.32 -7.63
CA LEU A 62 4.18 16.04 -7.55
C LEU A 62 5.12 14.84 -7.44
N CYS A 63 6.17 14.80 -8.25
CA CYS A 63 7.07 13.64 -8.33
C CYS A 63 8.55 13.98 -8.04
N GLN A 64 8.85 15.23 -7.70
CA GLN A 64 10.19 15.74 -7.36
C GLN A 64 11.22 15.69 -8.49
N TYR A 65 10.85 15.21 -9.67
CA TYR A 65 11.69 15.19 -10.86
C TYR A 65 12.19 16.59 -11.22
N GLN A 66 13.48 16.71 -11.56
CA GLN A 66 14.12 17.98 -11.88
C GLN A 66 14.00 18.30 -13.37
N THR A 67 13.40 19.44 -13.66
CA THR A 67 13.32 20.02 -15.02
C THR A 67 14.42 21.07 -15.18
N VAL A 68 15.16 21.01 -16.29
CA VAL A 68 16.24 21.96 -16.56
C VAL A 68 15.69 23.20 -17.25
N MET A 69 15.98 24.37 -16.70
CA MET A 69 15.46 25.64 -17.19
C MET A 69 16.35 26.21 -18.31
N LYS A 70 15.80 26.33 -19.52
CA LYS A 70 16.56 26.78 -20.72
C LYS A 70 16.42 28.27 -21.05
N GLY A 71 16.07 29.14 -20.08
CA GLY A 71 15.87 30.57 -20.35
C GLY A 71 16.03 31.49 -19.12
N PRO A 72 16.20 32.81 -19.36
CA PRO A 72 16.49 33.79 -18.31
C PRO A 72 15.31 34.06 -17.37
N SER A 73 14.10 33.64 -17.73
CA SER A 73 12.87 33.85 -16.96
C SER A 73 12.72 32.90 -15.77
N GLY A 74 13.51 31.83 -15.70
CA GLY A 74 13.37 30.80 -14.66
C GLY A 74 12.03 30.03 -14.72
N LEU A 75 11.29 30.10 -15.84
CA LEU A 75 10.00 29.42 -16.04
C LEU A 75 10.00 28.56 -17.31
N PRO A 76 9.36 27.37 -17.30
CA PRO A 76 9.28 26.52 -18.48
C PRO A 76 8.46 27.19 -19.59
N PRO A 77 8.66 26.82 -20.86
CA PRO A 77 7.82 27.33 -21.94
C PRO A 77 6.34 26.99 -21.68
N VAL A 78 5.45 27.87 -22.12
CA VAL A 78 4.00 27.62 -22.07
C VAL A 78 3.68 26.46 -23.01
N ASP A 79 2.95 25.47 -22.51
CA ASP A 79 2.42 24.40 -23.32
C ASP A 79 1.22 24.90 -24.14
N ARG A 80 1.48 25.10 -25.43
CA ARG A 80 0.48 25.61 -26.37
C ARG A 80 -0.66 24.63 -26.58
N LEU A 81 -0.41 23.33 -26.42
CA LEU A 81 -1.46 22.31 -26.58
C LEU A 81 -2.48 22.41 -25.44
N LEU A 82 -2.03 22.37 -24.19
CA LEU A 82 -2.92 22.51 -23.05
C LEU A 82 -3.57 23.89 -22.99
N GLN A 83 -2.86 24.96 -23.36
CA GLN A 83 -3.45 26.30 -23.47
C GLN A 83 -4.61 26.31 -24.50
N PHE A 84 -4.42 25.71 -25.67
CA PHE A 84 -5.49 25.58 -26.67
C PHE A 84 -6.71 24.82 -26.14
N LEU A 85 -6.50 23.74 -25.39
CA LEU A 85 -7.58 22.96 -24.78
C LEU A 85 -8.34 23.76 -23.71
N VAL A 86 -7.62 24.53 -22.89
CA VAL A 86 -8.18 25.44 -21.88
C VAL A 86 -9.01 26.53 -22.54
N ASP A 87 -8.47 27.23 -23.53
CA ASP A 87 -9.15 28.32 -24.22
C ASP A 87 -10.41 27.81 -24.95
N SER A 88 -10.30 26.65 -25.60
CA SER A 88 -11.43 26.01 -26.30
C SER A 88 -12.51 25.50 -25.35
N SER A 89 -12.19 25.21 -24.09
CA SER A 89 -13.18 24.85 -23.07
C SER A 89 -13.94 26.06 -22.50
N GLY A 90 -13.42 27.29 -22.70
CA GLY A 90 -14.03 28.54 -22.28
C GLY A 90 -14.94 29.21 -23.33
N ASP A 91 -14.95 28.71 -24.58
CA ASP A 91 -15.66 29.28 -25.75
C ASP A 91 -17.21 29.21 -25.66
N GLY A 92 -17.77 28.83 -24.50
CA GLY A 92 -19.21 28.87 -24.22
C GLY A 92 -19.74 30.25 -23.80
N LEU A 93 -18.88 31.28 -23.71
CA LEU A 93 -19.26 32.60 -23.17
C LEU A 93 -18.57 33.78 -23.89
N GLU A 94 -18.49 33.78 -25.21
CA GLU A 94 -18.28 35.05 -25.95
C GLU A 94 -19.62 35.79 -26.04
N VAL A 95 -19.68 37.05 -25.57
CA VAL A 95 -20.83 37.94 -25.79
C VAL A 95 -20.87 38.29 -27.27
N VAL A 96 -21.65 37.54 -28.05
CA VAL A 96 -21.78 37.73 -29.50
C VAL A 96 -22.91 38.71 -29.79
N ARG A 97 -22.60 39.81 -30.50
CA ARG A 97 -23.60 40.78 -31.00
C ARG A 97 -24.08 40.36 -32.38
N CYS A 98 -25.38 40.55 -32.67
CA CYS A 98 -25.89 40.33 -34.02
C CYS A 98 -25.34 41.39 -34.99
N ALA A 99 -24.73 40.99 -36.10
CA ALA A 99 -24.13 41.90 -37.08
C ALA A 99 -25.13 42.77 -37.86
N ASN A 100 -26.43 42.47 -37.79
CA ASN A 100 -27.47 43.16 -38.56
C ASN A 100 -28.34 44.10 -37.71
N CYS A 101 -28.42 43.88 -36.39
CA CYS A 101 -29.22 44.73 -35.49
C CYS A 101 -28.47 45.18 -34.23
N ASP A 102 -27.17 44.86 -34.13
CA ASP A 102 -26.25 45.23 -33.06
C ASP A 102 -26.68 44.82 -31.63
N LEU A 103 -27.73 44.00 -31.49
CA LEU A 103 -28.27 43.59 -30.21
C LEU A 103 -27.29 42.64 -29.48
N GLU A 104 -26.97 42.97 -28.23
CA GLU A 104 -26.24 42.10 -27.29
C GLU A 104 -27.20 41.10 -26.65
N CYS A 105 -26.95 39.80 -26.83
CA CYS A 105 -27.68 38.76 -26.08
C CYS A 105 -26.78 38.20 -24.99
N GLY A 106 -27.03 38.55 -23.73
CA GLY A 106 -26.28 37.97 -22.61
C GLY A 106 -26.42 38.66 -21.24
N LYS A 107 -27.62 38.75 -20.68
CA LYS A 107 -27.96 38.99 -19.24
C LYS A 107 -29.41 38.53 -19.05
N GLN A 108 -29.88 37.69 -18.12
CA GLN A 108 -29.44 37.16 -16.83
C GLN A 108 -30.17 35.82 -16.57
N ALA A 109 -29.51 34.82 -15.99
CA ALA A 109 -30.18 33.86 -15.12
C ALA A 109 -29.69 34.13 -13.69
N GLY A 110 -30.45 34.91 -12.92
CA GLY A 110 -30.08 35.23 -11.54
C GLY A 110 -31.00 36.23 -10.83
N VAL A 111 -31.98 35.65 -10.12
CA VAL A 111 -32.77 36.20 -8.98
C VAL A 111 -33.98 37.11 -9.28
N PRO A 112 -35.21 36.76 -8.80
CA PRO A 112 -36.40 37.61 -8.92
C PRO A 112 -36.43 38.70 -7.84
N GLY A 113 -36.68 39.94 -8.23
CA GLY A 113 -36.83 41.10 -7.35
C GLY A 113 -37.93 42.06 -7.81
N VAL A 114 -38.83 42.35 -6.88
CA VAL A 114 -40.13 43.04 -6.96
C VAL A 114 -40.02 44.52 -7.41
N HIS A 115 -40.87 44.96 -8.36
CA HIS A 115 -41.81 46.10 -8.29
C HIS A 115 -42.32 46.51 -9.68
N GLY A 116 -43.60 46.90 -9.78
CA GLY A 116 -44.41 46.84 -10.99
C GLY A 116 -44.53 48.10 -11.87
N ARG A 117 -45.09 47.83 -13.07
CA ARG A 117 -45.68 48.70 -14.12
C ARG A 117 -44.69 49.50 -14.98
N ALA A 118 -44.76 49.55 -16.32
CA ALA A 118 -45.84 49.26 -17.28
C ALA A 118 -45.30 48.65 -18.59
N GLU A 119 -46.10 47.80 -19.24
CA GLU A 119 -45.83 47.19 -20.55
C GLU A 119 -45.88 48.20 -21.71
N PRO A 120 -45.06 47.96 -22.75
CA PRO A 120 -45.65 47.74 -24.07
C PRO A 120 -45.28 46.37 -24.64
N GLU A 121 -46.32 45.65 -25.04
CA GLU A 121 -46.42 44.64 -26.10
C GLU A 121 -45.15 43.88 -26.53
N LEU A 122 -45.08 42.63 -26.05
CA LEU A 122 -44.74 41.41 -26.78
C LEU A 122 -43.60 41.47 -27.81
N CYS A 123 -42.44 40.94 -27.41
CA CYS A 123 -41.88 39.74 -28.04
C CYS A 123 -40.75 39.17 -27.17
N ALA A 124 -41.13 38.56 -26.05
CA ALA A 124 -40.24 37.73 -25.23
C ALA A 124 -40.23 36.30 -25.77
N GLN A 125 -39.68 36.12 -26.98
CA GLN A 125 -39.40 34.81 -27.57
C GLN A 125 -38.19 34.97 -28.50
N ASP A 126 -37.11 34.26 -28.16
CA ASP A 126 -36.01 33.89 -29.05
C ASP A 126 -34.96 34.97 -29.41
N ALA A 127 -34.61 35.83 -28.46
CA ALA A 127 -33.40 36.66 -28.55
C ALA A 127 -32.17 35.89 -28.03
N GLU A 128 -31.84 34.77 -28.68
CA GLU A 128 -30.49 34.22 -28.61
C GLU A 128 -29.81 34.48 -29.95
N THR A 129 -28.63 35.10 -29.94
CA THR A 129 -27.71 35.13 -31.09
C THR A 129 -27.11 33.74 -31.27
N THR A 130 -27.93 32.80 -31.72
CA THR A 130 -27.59 31.38 -31.87
C THR A 130 -27.20 31.01 -33.28
N TYR A 131 -27.10 31.95 -34.22
CA TYR A 131 -26.80 31.63 -35.61
C TYR A 131 -25.54 32.32 -36.10
N PHE A 132 -24.78 31.63 -36.94
CA PHE A 132 -23.61 32.17 -37.62
C PHE A 132 -23.76 31.88 -39.12
N CYS A 133 -23.65 32.92 -39.94
CA CYS A 133 -23.60 32.73 -41.39
C CYS A 133 -22.15 32.47 -41.81
N ASN A 134 -21.81 31.24 -42.18
CA ASN A 134 -20.49 30.85 -42.66
C ASN A 134 -20.13 31.59 -43.97
N THR A 135 -21.12 31.92 -44.80
CA THR A 135 -20.92 32.64 -46.07
C THR A 135 -20.58 34.12 -45.88
N CYS A 136 -21.17 34.79 -44.88
CA CYS A 136 -20.90 36.19 -44.56
C CYS A 136 -19.83 36.38 -43.47
N GLY A 137 -19.50 35.32 -42.72
CA GLY A 137 -18.61 35.38 -41.57
C GLY A 137 -19.17 36.19 -40.41
N GLN A 138 -20.50 36.24 -40.25
CA GLN A 138 -21.19 37.15 -39.34
C GLN A 138 -22.20 36.42 -38.44
N PRO A 139 -22.26 36.74 -37.13
CA PRO A 139 -23.27 36.24 -36.21
C PRO A 139 -24.63 36.93 -36.38
N LEU A 140 -25.71 36.17 -36.23
CA LEU A 140 -27.08 36.57 -36.45
C LEU A 140 -27.97 36.13 -35.28
N CYS A 141 -28.97 36.94 -34.92
CA CYS A 141 -30.08 36.48 -34.09
C CYS A 141 -31.11 35.71 -34.93
N ALA A 142 -31.98 34.93 -34.28
CA ALA A 142 -33.04 34.17 -34.93
C ALA A 142 -33.89 35.03 -35.87
N ARG A 143 -34.24 36.25 -35.43
CA ARG A 143 -35.03 37.19 -36.22
C ARG A 143 -34.30 37.62 -37.51
N CYS A 144 -33.02 37.99 -37.41
CA CYS A 144 -32.25 38.40 -38.59
C CYS A 144 -31.98 37.21 -39.53
N ARG A 145 -31.82 35.98 -39.02
CA ARG A 145 -31.79 34.78 -39.88
C ARG A 145 -33.05 34.71 -40.74
N ASP A 146 -34.22 34.84 -40.14
CA ASP A 146 -35.50 34.62 -40.81
C ASP A 146 -35.96 35.79 -41.68
N GLU A 147 -35.66 37.02 -41.30
CA GLU A 147 -36.09 38.21 -42.04
C GLU A 147 -35.14 38.56 -43.18
N THR A 148 -33.82 38.46 -42.94
CA THR A 148 -32.82 38.87 -43.93
C THR A 148 -32.31 37.70 -44.75
N HIS A 149 -31.97 36.57 -44.13
CA HIS A 149 -31.32 35.48 -44.83
C HIS A 149 -32.29 34.43 -45.43
N ARG A 150 -33.59 34.49 -45.10
CA ARG A 150 -34.64 33.73 -45.80
C ARG A 150 -35.02 34.33 -47.15
N ALA A 151 -34.61 35.57 -47.42
CA ALA A 151 -34.86 36.21 -48.70
C ALA A 151 -34.16 35.43 -49.83
N ARG A 152 -34.82 35.34 -50.99
CA ARG A 152 -34.37 34.51 -52.13
C ARG A 152 -32.92 34.82 -52.56
N MET A 153 -32.46 36.05 -52.35
CA MET A 153 -31.10 36.51 -52.69
C MET A 153 -30.00 35.89 -51.80
N PHE A 154 -30.33 35.37 -50.61
CA PHE A 154 -29.39 34.78 -49.66
C PHE A 154 -29.65 33.29 -49.40
N SER A 155 -30.51 32.66 -50.22
CA SER A 155 -30.89 31.25 -50.10
C SER A 155 -29.73 30.24 -50.23
N ARG A 156 -28.57 30.70 -50.70
CA ARG A 156 -27.32 29.91 -50.79
C ARG A 156 -26.37 30.13 -49.61
N HIS A 157 -26.70 31.01 -48.67
CA HIS A 157 -25.87 31.25 -47.51
C HIS A 157 -25.99 30.08 -46.53
N ASP A 158 -24.84 29.56 -46.08
CA ASP A 158 -24.77 28.52 -45.08
C ASP A 158 -24.88 29.15 -43.69
N ILE A 159 -25.91 28.77 -42.93
CA ILE A 159 -26.21 29.31 -41.61
C ILE A 159 -26.31 28.16 -40.63
N VAL A 160 -25.39 28.17 -39.66
CA VAL A 160 -25.25 27.14 -38.64
C VAL A 160 -25.56 27.70 -37.27
N ALA A 161 -25.79 26.84 -36.29
CA ALA A 161 -25.82 27.28 -34.90
C ALA A 161 -24.46 27.89 -34.51
N LEU A 162 -24.44 28.90 -33.65
CA LEU A 162 -23.22 29.63 -33.25
C LEU A 162 -22.17 28.68 -32.65
N GLY A 163 -22.60 27.70 -31.87
CA GLY A 163 -21.74 26.63 -31.32
C GLY A 163 -21.30 25.58 -32.34
N GLN A 164 -21.91 25.55 -33.54
CA GLN A 164 -21.53 24.75 -34.69
C GLN A 164 -20.85 25.60 -35.78
N ARG A 165 -20.38 26.82 -35.44
CA ARG A 165 -19.57 27.63 -36.36
C ARG A 165 -18.51 26.74 -36.97
N SER A 166 -18.49 26.64 -38.29
CA SER A 166 -17.37 25.99 -38.91
C SER A 166 -16.16 26.87 -38.63
N ARG A 167 -15.22 26.38 -37.82
CA ARG A 167 -13.90 26.99 -37.66
C ARG A 167 -13.05 26.81 -38.94
N ASP A 168 -13.66 26.55 -40.11
CA ASP A 168 -13.05 26.58 -41.44
C ASP A 168 -12.68 28.01 -41.89
N VAL A 169 -12.15 28.83 -40.98
CA VAL A 169 -11.18 29.83 -41.40
C VAL A 169 -9.93 29.04 -41.72
N LEU A 170 -9.84 28.52 -42.94
CA LEU A 170 -8.60 27.95 -43.49
C LEU A 170 -7.48 28.91 -43.14
N GLN A 171 -6.65 28.50 -42.19
CA GLN A 171 -5.61 29.36 -41.64
C GLN A 171 -4.77 29.83 -42.82
N LYS A 172 -4.56 31.14 -42.89
CA LYS A 172 -3.81 31.76 -43.97
C LYS A 172 -2.35 31.83 -43.57
N CYS A 173 -1.49 31.60 -44.54
CA CYS A 173 -0.06 31.75 -44.40
C CYS A 173 0.27 33.16 -43.93
N THR A 174 0.95 33.27 -42.79
CA THR A 174 1.33 34.57 -42.20
C THR A 174 2.23 35.41 -43.11
N LEU A 175 2.96 34.79 -44.04
CA LEU A 175 3.84 35.47 -44.99
C LEU A 175 3.14 35.87 -46.28
N HIS A 176 2.17 35.06 -46.74
CA HIS A 176 1.60 35.19 -48.09
C HIS A 176 0.10 35.50 -48.12
N ALA A 177 -0.57 35.44 -46.97
CA ALA A 177 -2.03 35.55 -46.80
C ALA A 177 -2.86 34.56 -47.65
N GLU A 178 -2.22 33.50 -48.16
CA GLU A 178 -2.85 32.41 -48.92
C GLU A 178 -3.23 31.25 -48.01
N PRO A 179 -4.30 30.48 -48.29
CA PRO A 179 -4.68 29.33 -47.49
C PRO A 179 -3.57 28.27 -47.46
N TYR A 180 -3.37 27.65 -46.30
CA TYR A 180 -2.55 26.46 -46.20
C TYR A 180 -3.21 25.29 -46.93
N ILE A 181 -2.46 24.60 -47.79
CA ILE A 181 -2.97 23.48 -48.61
C ILE A 181 -2.10 22.23 -48.51
N MET A 182 -0.85 22.37 -48.05
CA MET A 182 0.10 21.28 -47.89
C MET A 182 0.66 21.28 -46.46
N PHE A 183 1.16 20.14 -46.02
CA PHE A 183 1.91 19.97 -44.78
C PHE A 183 3.27 19.32 -45.06
N SER A 184 4.33 19.91 -44.51
CA SER A 184 5.67 19.35 -44.56
C SER A 184 5.89 18.48 -43.32
N THR A 185 6.08 17.19 -43.55
CA THR A 185 6.24 16.19 -42.47
C THR A 185 7.61 16.27 -41.79
N ASP A 186 8.64 16.71 -42.50
CA ASP A 186 10.00 16.92 -42.01
C ASP A 186 10.10 18.17 -41.10
N LYS A 187 9.57 19.30 -41.55
CA LYS A 187 9.61 20.58 -40.80
C LYS A 187 8.43 20.76 -39.85
N LYS A 188 7.43 19.87 -39.92
CA LYS A 188 6.18 19.92 -39.12
C LYS A 188 5.47 21.27 -39.24
N SER A 189 5.30 21.74 -40.47
CA SER A 189 4.78 23.07 -40.75
C SER A 189 3.75 23.07 -41.88
N LEU A 190 2.74 23.93 -41.77
CA LEU A 190 1.74 24.17 -42.80
C LEU A 190 2.34 25.04 -43.92
N LEU A 191 2.01 24.72 -45.17
CA LEU A 191 2.54 25.39 -46.37
C LEU A 191 1.39 25.83 -47.29
N CYS A 192 1.43 27.08 -47.72
CA CYS A 192 0.63 27.53 -48.86
C CYS A 192 1.35 27.20 -50.17
N ILE A 193 0.68 27.41 -51.30
CA ILE A 193 1.24 27.11 -52.63
C ILE A 193 2.57 27.85 -52.90
N ARG A 194 2.74 29.08 -52.39
CA ARG A 194 3.97 29.87 -52.57
C ARG A 194 5.11 29.30 -51.74
N CYS A 195 4.88 29.03 -50.45
CA CYS A 195 5.87 28.36 -49.58
C CYS A 195 6.36 27.03 -50.16
N PHE A 196 5.48 26.24 -50.78
CA PHE A 196 5.85 24.99 -51.42
C PHE A 196 6.73 25.20 -52.68
N ARG A 197 6.40 26.21 -53.50
CA ARG A 197 7.19 26.59 -54.69
C ARG A 197 8.56 27.14 -54.33
N ASP A 198 8.68 27.87 -53.23
CA ASP A 198 9.95 28.46 -52.81
C ASP A 198 10.86 27.45 -52.09
N MET A 199 10.33 26.27 -51.74
CA MET A 199 11.08 25.22 -51.06
C MET A 199 12.02 24.44 -51.99
N GLN A 200 13.17 24.01 -51.45
CA GLN A 200 14.14 23.13 -52.11
C GLN A 200 13.50 21.82 -52.60
N ARG A 201 13.97 21.30 -53.74
CA ARG A 201 13.34 20.16 -54.44
C ARG A 201 13.34 18.90 -53.57
N GLU A 202 14.40 18.68 -52.81
CA GLU A 202 14.60 17.51 -51.96
C GLU A 202 13.56 17.49 -50.82
N SER A 203 13.28 18.64 -50.20
CA SER A 203 12.26 18.77 -49.13
C SER A 203 10.83 18.62 -49.64
N ARG A 204 10.57 18.78 -50.94
CA ARG A 204 9.21 18.62 -51.50
C ARG A 204 8.72 17.17 -51.44
N ALA A 205 9.62 16.19 -51.41
CA ALA A 205 9.26 14.78 -51.26
C ALA A 205 8.57 14.48 -49.92
N HIS A 206 8.74 15.35 -48.92
CA HIS A 206 8.13 15.22 -47.59
C HIS A 206 6.85 16.03 -47.42
N CYS A 207 6.32 16.60 -48.51
CA CYS A 207 5.08 17.35 -48.52
C CYS A 207 3.90 16.47 -48.92
N VAL A 208 2.88 16.49 -48.09
CA VAL A 208 1.60 15.85 -48.35
C VAL A 208 0.51 16.91 -48.36
N ASP A 209 -0.60 16.66 -49.06
CA ASP A 209 -1.76 17.54 -48.95
C ASP A 209 -2.33 17.50 -47.53
N LEU A 210 -3.05 18.56 -47.16
CA LEU A 210 -3.52 18.76 -45.80
C LEU A 210 -4.42 17.62 -45.29
N GLU A 211 -5.27 17.06 -46.15
CA GLU A 211 -6.20 15.99 -45.78
C GLU A 211 -5.45 14.68 -45.51
N SER A 212 -4.55 14.28 -46.42
CA SER A 212 -3.69 13.11 -46.21
C SER A 212 -2.83 13.24 -44.96
N ALA A 213 -2.27 14.44 -44.69
CA ALA A 213 -1.50 14.69 -43.47
C ALA A 213 -2.37 14.56 -42.21
N TYR A 214 -3.61 15.04 -42.27
CA TYR A 214 -4.56 14.94 -41.17
C TYR A 214 -4.89 13.48 -40.87
N VAL A 215 -5.27 12.68 -41.88
CA VAL A 215 -5.59 11.25 -41.71
C VAL A 215 -4.39 10.48 -41.13
N GLN A 216 -3.19 10.65 -41.71
CA GLN A 216 -1.97 10.03 -41.19
C GLN A 216 -1.66 10.47 -39.76
N GLY A 217 -1.89 11.76 -39.45
CA GLY A 217 -1.74 12.32 -38.11
C GLY A 217 -2.70 11.68 -37.11
N CYS A 218 -3.97 11.51 -37.49
CA CYS A 218 -5.00 10.85 -36.68
C CYS A 218 -4.62 9.40 -36.37
N GLU A 219 -4.19 8.62 -37.37
CA GLU A 219 -3.75 7.23 -37.18
C GLU A 219 -2.58 7.14 -36.20
N ARG A 220 -1.56 8.01 -36.37
CA ARG A 220 -0.40 8.05 -35.47
C ARG A 220 -0.78 8.45 -34.05
N LEU A 221 -1.69 9.41 -33.89
CA LEU A 221 -2.19 9.82 -32.58
C LEU A 221 -2.98 8.69 -31.93
N GLN A 222 -3.84 7.99 -32.68
CA GLN A 222 -4.58 6.83 -32.20
C GLN A 222 -3.64 5.73 -31.71
N GLN A 223 -2.56 5.43 -32.45
CA GLN A 223 -1.53 4.48 -32.03
C GLN A 223 -0.85 4.91 -30.71
N ALA A 224 -0.49 6.19 -30.59
CA ALA A 224 0.10 6.72 -29.35
C ALA A 224 -0.88 6.63 -28.17
N VAL A 225 -2.17 6.91 -28.39
CA VAL A 225 -3.21 6.77 -27.37
C VAL A 225 -3.37 5.31 -26.93
N LEU A 226 -3.34 4.35 -27.87
CA LEU A 226 -3.39 2.93 -27.53
C LEU A 226 -2.19 2.50 -26.68
N ALA A 227 -0.99 2.98 -27.01
CA ALA A 227 0.21 2.70 -26.21
C ALA A 227 0.08 3.26 -24.78
N VAL A 228 -0.41 4.50 -24.62
CA VAL A 228 -0.64 5.10 -23.29
C VAL A 228 -1.73 4.35 -22.52
N LYS A 229 -2.81 3.92 -23.17
CA LYS A 229 -3.86 3.09 -22.54
C LYS A 229 -3.31 1.75 -22.05
N ALA A 230 -2.49 1.08 -22.86
CA ALA A 230 -1.84 -0.16 -22.47
C ALA A 230 -0.92 0.05 -21.26
N LEU A 231 -0.11 1.12 -21.25
CA LEU A 231 0.73 1.48 -20.11
C LEU A 231 -0.10 1.79 -18.86
N GLN A 232 -1.24 2.49 -19.00
CA GLN A 232 -2.15 2.78 -17.89
C GLN A 232 -2.70 1.50 -17.27
N THR A 233 -3.16 0.54 -18.08
CA THR A 233 -3.64 -0.76 -17.60
C THR A 233 -2.55 -1.55 -16.89
N ALA A 234 -1.37 -1.69 -17.52
CA ALA A 234 -0.24 -2.39 -16.93
C ALA A 234 0.21 -1.75 -15.61
N THR A 235 0.18 -0.41 -15.50
CA THR A 235 0.51 0.30 -14.26
C THR A 235 -0.51 0.01 -13.16
N ARG A 236 -1.82 -0.02 -13.47
CA ARG A 236 -2.85 -0.38 -12.50
C ARG A 236 -2.70 -1.81 -12.00
N GLU A 237 -2.42 -2.75 -12.90
CA GLU A 237 -2.16 -4.16 -12.55
C GLU A 237 -0.92 -4.30 -11.69
N ALA A 238 0.17 -3.60 -12.03
CA ALA A 238 1.39 -3.58 -11.23
C ALA A 238 1.17 -3.01 -9.82
N ILE A 239 0.39 -1.93 -9.68
CA ILE A 239 0.02 -1.37 -8.38
C ILE A 239 -0.76 -2.41 -7.56
N ALA A 240 -1.78 -3.05 -8.15
CA ALA A 240 -2.59 -4.07 -7.46
C ALA A 240 -1.73 -5.28 -7.03
N LEU A 241 -0.83 -5.74 -7.89
CA LEU A 241 0.10 -6.83 -7.59
C LEU A 241 1.02 -6.47 -6.43
N LEU A 242 1.67 -5.29 -6.47
CA LEU A 242 2.57 -4.84 -5.42
C LEU A 242 1.83 -4.68 -4.08
N GLN A 243 0.59 -4.18 -4.09
CA GLN A 243 -0.24 -4.12 -2.89
C GLN A 243 -0.52 -5.52 -2.32
N ALA A 244 -0.90 -6.48 -3.16
CA ALA A 244 -1.12 -7.87 -2.73
C ALA A 244 0.15 -8.50 -2.15
N MET A 245 1.32 -8.25 -2.76
CA MET A 245 2.61 -8.74 -2.26
C MET A 245 2.98 -8.12 -0.91
N VAL A 246 2.70 -6.83 -0.69
CA VAL A 246 2.94 -6.19 0.61
C VAL A 246 2.08 -6.85 1.70
N GLU A 247 0.81 -7.14 1.43
CA GLU A 247 -0.05 -7.83 2.39
C GLU A 247 0.36 -9.30 2.62
N GLU A 248 0.85 -9.99 1.59
CA GLU A 248 1.41 -11.34 1.74
C GLU A 248 2.65 -11.34 2.63
N VAL A 249 3.58 -10.40 2.44
CA VAL A 249 4.77 -10.27 3.29
C VAL A 249 4.38 -10.01 4.74
N ARG A 250 3.37 -9.15 4.99
CA ARG A 250 2.87 -8.89 6.34
C ARG A 250 2.26 -10.14 6.98
N ARG A 251 1.44 -10.88 6.25
CA ARG A 251 0.84 -12.14 6.74
C ARG A 251 1.91 -13.19 7.02
N SER A 252 2.84 -13.40 6.09
CA SER A 252 3.95 -14.35 6.27
C SER A 252 4.81 -14.02 7.49
N ALA A 253 5.09 -12.74 7.74
CA ALA A 253 5.83 -12.32 8.94
C ALA A 253 5.06 -12.64 10.23
N ALA A 254 3.75 -12.36 10.26
CA ALA A 254 2.90 -12.67 11.41
C ALA A 254 2.76 -14.17 11.66
N ASP A 255 2.63 -14.98 10.60
CA ASP A 255 2.55 -16.44 10.68
C ASP A 255 3.86 -17.04 11.22
N GLU A 256 5.01 -16.54 10.76
CA GLU A 256 6.32 -16.99 11.26
C GLU A 256 6.54 -16.57 12.72
N GLU A 257 6.16 -15.34 13.09
CA GLU A 257 6.20 -14.87 14.48
C GLU A 257 5.34 -15.78 15.39
N ALA A 258 4.12 -16.09 14.96
CA ALA A 258 3.22 -17.01 15.67
C ALA A 258 3.81 -18.42 15.78
N ALA A 259 4.44 -18.93 14.71
CA ALA A 259 5.09 -20.24 14.72
C ALA A 259 6.28 -20.30 15.70
N ILE A 260 7.10 -19.25 15.76
CA ILE A 260 8.19 -19.12 16.74
C ILE A 260 7.63 -19.14 18.16
N HIS A 261 6.60 -18.34 18.44
CA HIS A 261 5.96 -18.30 19.74
C HIS A 261 5.36 -19.66 20.14
N ALA A 262 4.71 -20.35 19.20
CA ALA A 262 4.11 -21.66 19.45
C ALA A 262 5.18 -22.73 19.77
N LEU A 263 6.28 -22.79 19.00
CA LEU A 263 7.38 -23.72 19.26
C LEU A 263 8.03 -23.45 20.62
N PHE A 264 8.29 -22.17 20.93
CA PHE A 264 8.87 -21.79 22.20
C PHE A 264 7.96 -22.13 23.38
N GLY A 265 6.66 -21.85 23.29
CA GLY A 265 5.67 -22.25 24.30
C GLY A 265 5.65 -23.76 24.52
N SER A 266 5.62 -24.55 23.44
CA SER A 266 5.67 -26.02 23.51
C SER A 266 6.92 -26.55 24.23
N MET A 267 8.09 -25.94 23.96
CA MET A 267 9.33 -26.29 24.68
C MET A 267 9.23 -25.98 26.18
N GLN A 268 8.69 -24.81 26.54
CA GLN A 268 8.49 -24.43 27.94
C GLN A 268 7.56 -25.40 28.67
N ASP A 269 6.44 -25.77 28.06
CA ASP A 269 5.48 -26.70 28.63
C ASP A 269 6.09 -28.08 28.86
N LYS A 270 6.85 -28.61 27.88
CA LYS A 270 7.53 -29.91 28.03
C LYS A 270 8.61 -29.89 29.11
N LEU A 271 9.37 -28.80 29.20
CA LEU A 271 10.35 -28.62 30.28
C LEU A 271 9.66 -28.52 31.65
N ALA A 272 8.55 -27.80 31.75
CA ALA A 272 7.79 -27.66 32.99
C ALA A 272 7.21 -29.01 33.44
N GLU A 273 6.62 -29.77 32.53
CA GLU A 273 6.11 -31.13 32.77
C GLU A 273 7.24 -32.06 33.26
N ARG A 274 8.37 -32.08 32.54
CA ARG A 274 9.52 -32.93 32.91
C ARG A 274 10.13 -32.53 34.26
N LYS A 275 10.23 -31.24 34.55
CA LYS A 275 10.69 -30.72 35.85
C LYS A 275 9.80 -31.22 36.98
N ALA A 276 8.48 -31.15 36.83
CA ALA A 276 7.54 -31.62 37.85
C ALA A 276 7.73 -33.12 38.15
N LEU A 277 7.85 -33.95 37.12
CA LEU A 277 8.08 -35.39 37.26
C LEU A 277 9.41 -35.71 37.96
N LEU A 278 10.49 -35.02 37.59
CA LEU A 278 11.81 -35.23 38.20
C LEU A 278 11.82 -34.84 39.69
N LEU A 279 11.17 -33.74 40.05
CA LEU A 279 11.04 -33.32 41.45
C LEU A 279 10.18 -34.31 42.26
N GLN A 280 9.09 -34.81 41.67
CA GLN A 280 8.27 -35.85 42.29
C GLN A 280 9.07 -37.14 42.53
N ALA A 281 9.91 -37.55 41.57
CA ALA A 281 10.77 -38.72 41.72
C ALA A 281 11.80 -38.55 42.85
N VAL A 282 12.39 -37.36 42.98
CA VAL A 282 13.29 -37.02 44.10
C VAL A 282 12.56 -37.09 45.43
N GLN A 283 11.36 -36.51 45.52
CA GLN A 283 10.55 -36.51 46.73
C GLN A 283 10.16 -37.93 47.16
N SER A 284 9.73 -38.77 46.22
CA SER A 284 9.40 -40.17 46.49
C SER A 284 10.60 -40.96 47.00
N GLN A 285 11.78 -40.80 46.38
CA GLN A 285 13.01 -41.43 46.86
C GLN A 285 13.39 -40.97 48.27
N TYR A 286 13.17 -39.69 48.60
CA TYR A 286 13.41 -39.15 49.92
C TYR A 286 12.46 -39.80 50.95
N GLU A 287 11.16 -39.79 50.69
CA GLU A 287 10.14 -40.32 51.60
C GLU A 287 10.33 -41.82 51.87
N GLU A 288 10.60 -42.61 50.83
CA GLU A 288 10.84 -44.04 50.96
C GLU A 288 12.08 -44.33 51.82
N LYS A 289 13.20 -43.64 51.55
CA LYS A 289 14.45 -43.84 52.30
C LYS A 289 14.37 -43.33 53.73
N ASP A 290 13.78 -42.15 53.93
CA ASP A 290 13.59 -41.55 55.26
C ASP A 290 12.72 -42.46 56.14
N LYS A 291 11.61 -42.97 55.60
CA LYS A 291 10.76 -43.94 56.28
C LYS A 291 11.54 -45.20 56.64
N ALA A 292 12.26 -45.79 55.69
CA ALA A 292 13.05 -47.00 55.93
C ALA A 292 14.12 -46.80 57.02
N PHE A 293 14.84 -45.68 57.01
CA PHE A 293 15.82 -45.38 58.04
C PHE A 293 15.18 -45.10 59.41
N LYS A 294 14.06 -44.40 59.47
CA LYS A 294 13.30 -44.18 60.71
C LYS A 294 12.80 -45.49 61.31
N GLU A 295 12.29 -46.40 60.48
CA GLU A 295 11.88 -47.74 60.91
C GLU A 295 13.07 -48.53 61.46
N GLN A 296 14.21 -48.54 60.77
CA GLN A 296 15.44 -49.19 61.27
C GLN A 296 15.92 -48.57 62.60
N LEU A 297 15.94 -47.24 62.71
CA LEU A 297 16.30 -46.53 63.93
C LEU A 297 15.37 -46.88 65.10
N SER A 298 14.05 -46.93 64.85
CA SER A 298 13.07 -47.30 65.87
C SER A 298 13.31 -48.72 66.40
N HIS A 299 13.61 -49.67 65.50
CA HIS A 299 13.91 -51.04 65.89
C HIS A 299 15.17 -51.11 66.77
N LEU A 300 16.26 -50.46 66.37
CA LEU A 300 17.49 -50.40 67.15
C LEU A 300 17.29 -49.69 68.51
N ALA A 301 16.50 -48.63 68.54
CA ALA A 301 16.16 -47.91 69.77
C ALA A 301 15.37 -48.78 70.76
N THR A 302 14.55 -49.74 70.29
CA THR A 302 13.86 -50.71 71.17
C THR A 302 14.74 -51.89 71.59
N LEU A 303 15.69 -52.30 70.74
CA LEU A 303 16.62 -53.38 71.03
C LEU A 303 17.64 -52.97 72.10
N LEU A 304 18.14 -51.73 72.06
CA LEU A 304 19.20 -51.28 72.95
C LEU A 304 18.83 -51.38 74.45
N PRO A 305 17.67 -50.90 74.93
CA PRO A 305 17.24 -51.11 76.32
C PRO A 305 17.08 -52.58 76.69
N THR A 306 16.59 -53.41 75.76
CA THR A 306 16.48 -54.86 75.98
C THR A 306 17.86 -55.47 76.26
N LEU A 307 18.86 -55.13 75.45
CA LEU A 307 20.25 -55.56 75.68
C LEU A 307 20.78 -55.03 77.03
N GLN A 308 20.57 -53.76 77.33
CA GLN A 308 21.03 -53.14 78.58
C GLN A 308 20.44 -53.83 79.82
N VAL A 309 19.13 -54.11 79.84
CA VAL A 309 18.45 -54.79 80.95
C VAL A 309 19.03 -56.19 81.14
N HIS A 310 19.23 -56.96 80.06
CA HIS A 310 19.79 -58.30 80.17
C HIS A 310 21.24 -58.30 80.65
N LEU A 311 22.06 -57.34 80.23
CA LEU A 311 23.42 -57.17 80.75
C LEU A 311 23.43 -56.88 82.25
N VAL A 312 22.53 -56.02 82.74
CA VAL A 312 22.39 -55.74 84.18
C VAL A 312 21.95 -56.99 84.94
N ILE A 313 20.94 -57.71 84.45
CA ILE A 313 20.48 -58.98 85.06
C ILE A 313 21.65 -59.97 85.19
N CYS A 314 22.46 -60.13 84.15
CA CYS A 314 23.64 -60.99 84.19
C CYS A 314 24.65 -60.55 85.26
N SER A 315 24.97 -59.26 85.34
CA SER A 315 25.91 -58.74 86.34
C SER A 315 25.41 -58.97 87.77
N SER A 316 24.12 -58.71 88.03
CA SER A 316 23.50 -58.91 89.33
C SER A 316 23.47 -60.39 89.71
N PHE A 317 23.06 -61.27 88.79
CA PHE A 317 23.00 -62.72 89.01
C PHE A 317 24.38 -63.29 89.35
N LEU A 318 25.43 -62.90 88.61
CA LEU A 318 26.80 -63.36 88.88
C LEU A 318 27.35 -62.88 90.23
N SER A 319 26.88 -61.74 90.73
CA SER A 319 27.31 -61.19 92.02
C SER A 319 26.57 -61.76 93.23
N LEU A 320 25.31 -62.17 93.06
CA LEU A 320 24.43 -62.57 94.16
C LEU A 320 24.25 -64.09 94.27
N ALA A 321 24.26 -64.82 93.15
CA ALA A 321 23.95 -66.24 93.13
C ALA A 321 25.04 -67.07 93.80
N ASN A 322 24.65 -67.93 94.74
CA ASN A 322 25.53 -68.96 95.27
C ASN A 322 25.61 -70.17 94.30
N LYS A 323 26.48 -71.16 94.60
CA LYS A 323 26.70 -72.31 93.71
C LYS A 323 25.44 -73.11 93.38
N ALA A 324 24.50 -73.23 94.31
CA ALA A 324 23.26 -73.99 94.09
C ALA A 324 22.27 -73.20 93.21
N GLU A 325 22.04 -71.92 93.53
CA GLU A 325 21.18 -71.01 92.74
C GLU A 325 21.71 -70.83 91.31
N PHE A 326 23.03 -70.80 91.14
CA PHE A 326 23.65 -70.72 89.82
C PHE A 326 23.35 -71.96 88.98
N LEU A 327 23.46 -73.17 89.54
CA LEU A 327 23.20 -74.41 88.80
C LEU A 327 21.72 -74.58 88.46
N ASP A 328 20.82 -74.05 89.30
CA ASP A 328 19.36 -74.09 89.08
C ASP A 328 18.91 -73.10 87.99
N LEU A 329 19.35 -71.83 88.05
CA LEU A 329 18.84 -70.75 87.19
C LEU A 329 19.80 -70.27 86.10
N GLY A 330 21.10 -70.59 86.19
CA GLY A 330 22.13 -70.08 85.30
C GLY A 330 21.97 -70.54 83.85
N TYR A 331 21.56 -71.80 83.64
CA TYR A 331 21.31 -72.34 82.31
C TYR A 331 20.10 -71.67 81.62
N GLU A 332 19.06 -71.31 82.37
CA GLU A 332 17.91 -70.55 81.84
C GLU A 332 18.35 -69.15 81.37
N LEU A 333 19.20 -68.48 82.16
CA LEU A 333 19.76 -67.19 81.77
C LEU A 333 20.64 -67.31 80.51
N MET A 334 21.45 -68.36 80.41
CA MET A 334 22.27 -68.62 79.21
C MET A 334 21.41 -68.86 77.97
N GLU A 335 20.35 -69.68 78.06
CA GLU A 335 19.41 -69.87 76.95
C GLU A 335 18.73 -68.55 76.55
N ARG A 336 18.35 -67.73 77.53
CA ARG A 336 17.74 -66.42 77.27
C ARG A 336 18.68 -65.49 76.51
N LEU A 337 19.95 -65.40 76.92
CA LEU A 337 20.97 -64.62 76.21
C LEU A 337 21.23 -65.17 74.81
N GLN A 338 21.32 -66.49 74.68
CA GLN A 338 21.50 -67.15 73.39
C GLN A 338 20.33 -66.83 72.45
N GLY A 339 19.09 -66.82 72.96
CA GLY A 339 17.90 -66.43 72.22
C GLY A 339 17.93 -64.96 71.75
N ILE A 340 18.52 -64.06 72.53
CA ILE A 340 18.69 -62.65 72.14
C ILE A 340 19.73 -62.51 71.04
N VAL A 341 20.87 -63.19 71.17
CA VAL A 341 22.00 -63.09 70.21
C VAL A 341 21.67 -63.77 68.87
N THR A 342 20.95 -64.89 68.89
CA THR A 342 20.60 -65.66 67.68
C THR A 342 19.47 -65.04 66.87
N ARG A 343 18.71 -64.09 67.42
CA ARG A 343 17.68 -63.36 66.66
C ARG A 343 18.32 -62.48 65.57
N PRO A 344 17.69 -62.36 64.40
CA PRO A 344 18.20 -61.52 63.33
C PRO A 344 18.04 -60.05 63.68
N HIS A 345 19.17 -59.35 63.86
CA HIS A 345 19.22 -57.90 64.10
C HIS A 345 19.73 -57.16 62.88
N ARG A 346 18.97 -56.18 62.38
CA ARG A 346 19.41 -55.32 61.27
C ARG A 346 20.27 -54.16 61.78
N LEU A 347 21.53 -54.45 62.09
CA LEU A 347 22.50 -53.45 62.59
C LEU A 347 23.13 -52.59 61.48
N ARG A 348 23.00 -53.00 60.21
CA ARG A 348 23.53 -52.25 59.05
C ARG A 348 22.40 -51.61 58.24
N PRO A 349 22.65 -50.44 57.63
CA PRO A 349 21.73 -49.82 56.69
C PRO A 349 21.39 -50.80 55.55
N ALA A 350 20.11 -50.97 55.25
CA ALA A 350 19.67 -51.87 54.18
C ALA A 350 19.76 -51.22 52.79
N GLN A 351 19.87 -49.88 52.73
CA GLN A 351 19.84 -49.11 51.50
C GLN A 351 20.84 -47.94 51.56
N SER A 352 21.19 -47.39 50.40
CA SER A 352 22.00 -46.17 50.27
C SER A 352 21.22 -44.93 50.71
N SER A 353 21.91 -43.95 51.31
CA SER A 353 21.34 -42.65 51.66
C SER A 353 21.33 -41.63 50.51
N LYS A 354 21.97 -41.94 49.38
CA LYS A 354 22.05 -41.01 48.24
C LYS A 354 20.76 -41.01 47.43
N ILE A 355 20.32 -39.81 47.05
CA ILE A 355 19.27 -39.59 46.05
C ILE A 355 19.95 -39.21 44.73
N THR A 356 19.58 -39.89 43.65
CA THR A 356 20.15 -39.65 42.32
C THR A 356 19.05 -39.44 41.29
N SER A 357 19.35 -38.63 40.27
CA SER A 357 18.47 -38.41 39.12
C SER A 357 19.27 -38.20 37.84
N ASP A 358 18.74 -38.70 36.72
CA ASP A 358 19.31 -38.50 35.37
C ASP A 358 18.77 -37.22 34.70
N HIS A 359 18.56 -36.17 35.49
CA HIS A 359 17.82 -34.97 35.10
C HIS A 359 18.33 -34.30 33.81
N ARG A 360 19.64 -34.31 33.58
CA ARG A 360 20.24 -33.74 32.36
C ARG A 360 19.78 -34.45 31.09
N ASN A 361 19.87 -35.78 31.07
CA ASN A 361 19.46 -36.57 29.90
C ASN A 361 17.94 -36.59 29.75
N GLU A 362 17.19 -36.55 30.85
CA GLU A 362 15.74 -36.48 30.85
C GLU A 362 15.22 -35.18 30.21
N PHE A 363 15.86 -34.03 30.50
CA PHE A 363 15.55 -32.78 29.80
C PHE A 363 15.97 -32.80 28.32
N ALA A 364 17.14 -33.38 27.99
CA ALA A 364 17.55 -33.53 26.59
C ALA A 364 16.55 -34.37 25.78
N ARG A 365 16.16 -35.54 26.31
CA ARG A 365 15.20 -36.46 25.70
C ARG A 365 13.81 -35.86 25.51
N CYS A 366 13.37 -34.97 26.41
CA CYS A 366 12.05 -34.35 26.29
C CYS A 366 11.97 -33.26 25.21
N LEU A 367 13.10 -32.64 24.86
CA LEU A 367 13.19 -31.62 23.82
C LEU A 367 13.49 -32.19 22.43
N GLU A 368 14.08 -33.38 22.35
CA GLU A 368 14.48 -34.03 21.11
C GLU A 368 13.36 -34.08 20.04
N PRO A 369 12.10 -34.44 20.34
CA PRO A 369 11.02 -34.46 19.35
C PRO A 369 10.61 -33.08 18.83
N LEU A 370 10.88 -32.01 19.58
CA LEU A 370 10.52 -30.63 19.22
C LEU A 370 11.62 -29.94 18.40
N LEU A 371 12.87 -30.35 18.58
CA LEU A 371 14.04 -29.73 17.96
C LEU A 371 14.53 -30.49 16.72
N LEU A 372 14.20 -31.78 16.60
CA LEU A 372 14.52 -32.54 15.39
C LEU A 372 13.65 -32.05 14.22
N PRO A 373 14.26 -31.69 13.08
CA PRO A 373 13.50 -31.31 11.90
C PRO A 373 12.62 -32.48 11.45
N GLY A 374 11.30 -32.35 11.62
CA GLY A 374 10.35 -33.17 10.86
C GLY A 374 10.53 -32.94 9.36
N PRO A 375 10.11 -33.87 8.50
CA PRO A 375 10.19 -33.69 7.05
C PRO A 375 9.44 -32.39 6.71
N ARG A 376 10.17 -31.40 6.20
CA ARG A 376 9.64 -30.10 5.79
C ARG A 376 8.43 -30.39 4.90
N TRP A 377 7.23 -30.04 5.34
CA TRP A 377 6.10 -29.94 4.43
C TRP A 377 6.51 -28.90 3.39
N ALA A 378 6.78 -29.37 2.18
CA ALA A 378 6.94 -28.54 1.00
C ALA A 378 5.63 -27.78 0.81
N ALA A 379 5.54 -26.59 1.40
CA ALA A 379 4.45 -25.67 1.17
C ALA A 379 4.65 -25.04 -0.21
N GLY A 380 3.71 -25.34 -1.11
CA GLY A 380 3.28 -24.41 -2.16
C GLY A 380 4.09 -24.43 -3.44
N ALA A 381 3.91 -25.48 -4.24
CA ALA A 381 3.98 -25.34 -5.69
C ALA A 381 2.93 -24.31 -6.16
N GLY A 382 3.38 -23.14 -6.61
CA GLY A 382 2.62 -22.24 -7.46
C GLY A 382 3.12 -22.39 -8.89
N GLY A 383 2.48 -23.28 -9.66
CA GLY A 383 2.74 -23.44 -11.08
C GLY A 383 2.32 -22.20 -11.88
N GLY A 384 3.10 -21.91 -12.93
CA GLY A 384 2.82 -20.88 -13.92
C GLY A 384 3.52 -21.19 -15.25
N THR A 385 2.90 -22.11 -16.00
CA THR A 385 2.69 -22.08 -17.45
C THR A 385 3.66 -21.28 -18.33
N SER A 386 4.41 -22.03 -19.15
CA SER A 386 4.52 -21.88 -20.61
C SER A 386 4.07 -20.54 -21.21
N MET A 387 5.04 -19.74 -21.68
CA MET A 387 5.08 -19.23 -23.06
C MET A 387 6.51 -19.17 -23.55
#